data_AF-A0A421FA08-F1
#
_entry.id   AF-A0A421FA08-F1
#
_cell.length_a   1.000
_cell.length_b   1.000
_cell.length_c   1.000
_cell.angle_alpha   90.00
_cell.angle_beta   90.00
_cell.angle_gamma   90.00
#
_symmetry.space_group_name_H-M   'P 1'
#
loop_
_entity.id
_entity.type
_entity.pdbx_description
1 polymer ?
#
loop_
_entity_poly.entity_id
_entity_poly.type
_entity_poly.pdbx_seq_one_letter_code
_entity_poly.pdbx_strand_id
1 'polypeptide(L)'
;MPMVLKYVRHFNLLTSFETAMGLKFKEKALLRQAFTHGSYVDLGMQNVNTVEATKSRVRIGHVFENVASLKRSRSMLLDGDMPVLGHAAGNNDLKLREVAEKHLSGDFKEEFHSRYLCPYERLEFLGDAVLGLLVASSAFLKLPNADEGFLHQTRVDIVNNNNLGKMAKAANFESLLLSAFDLAKLDEETKAKITADCFEALLGALYKDQGIVPCRALLGKLMDMHDAELRELCFLSTPELITEAKAYVEIDRAPIKQWSKYNQTRVLHRRFAQRTGVEIANTHLWLQAVTHASFQKPQIDDDEFIGHEPSYERIEFLGDAVLQVLSSEFLVDAFPYHQEHLLTQARSSLVKNTKLAIVARKAGYEEFIRLGNLVKQNGKLYMEDVLADVFEATLGAVYLENPSDLGKVRSILECMLFPRLTEAIRRRQWMNPRKVFTHYVTQWSRSSMRQITCQFKNIKVPDPANTSGILVPKTNGDGSDATKGKGKKTPVQDAHAVALYVNNFQVARAVGRTISAAQDAACKRALMLYGVRLHED
;
A
#
# COMPACT_ATOMS: atom_id res chain seq x y z
N MET A 1 25.55 1.30 30.34
CA MET A 1 26.28 2.57 30.13
C MET A 1 26.60 2.86 28.66
N PRO A 2 27.35 2.03 27.91
CA PRO A 2 27.70 2.35 26.52
C PRO A 2 26.50 2.54 25.57
N MET A 3 25.47 1.69 25.68
CA MET A 3 24.16 1.85 25.02
C MET A 3 23.54 3.23 25.25
N VAL A 4 23.51 3.66 26.52
CA VAL A 4 22.89 4.92 26.94
C VAL A 4 23.64 6.10 26.36
N LEU A 5 24.98 6.07 26.38
CA LEU A 5 25.79 7.12 25.78
C LEU A 5 25.59 7.21 24.26
N LYS A 6 25.52 6.07 23.56
CA LYS A 6 25.23 6.05 22.12
C LYS A 6 23.85 6.61 21.81
N TYR A 7 22.85 6.22 22.61
CA TYR A 7 21.49 6.75 22.51
C TYR A 7 21.47 8.27 22.68
N VAL A 8 22.06 8.80 23.75
CA VAL A 8 22.08 10.25 24.05
C VAL A 8 22.82 11.04 22.96
N ARG A 9 23.97 10.55 22.49
CA ARG A 9 24.73 11.22 21.42
C ARG A 9 23.93 11.31 20.13
N HIS A 10 23.28 10.20 19.74
CA HIS A 10 22.45 10.20 18.54
C HIS A 10 21.21 11.09 18.71
N PHE A 11 20.59 11.11 19.89
CA PHE A 11 19.47 11.99 20.19
C PHE A 11 19.83 13.49 20.09
N ASN A 12 21.06 13.85 20.49
CA ASN A 12 21.57 15.21 20.31
C ASN A 12 21.76 15.55 18.82
N LEU A 13 22.27 14.61 18.01
CA LEU A 13 22.38 14.80 16.56
C LEU A 13 21.00 15.00 15.91
N LEU A 14 20.01 14.21 16.29
CA LEU A 14 18.63 14.37 15.82
C LEU A 14 18.05 15.73 16.23
N THR A 15 18.37 16.21 17.44
CA THR A 15 17.91 17.53 17.90
C THR A 15 18.55 18.66 17.08
N SER A 16 19.84 18.55 16.76
CA SER A 16 20.49 19.50 15.85
C SER A 16 19.86 19.46 14.46
N PHE A 17 19.53 18.27 13.95
CA PHE A 17 18.83 18.12 12.68
C PHE A 17 17.44 18.76 12.68
N GLU A 18 16.63 18.54 13.72
CA GLU A 18 15.33 19.19 13.91
C GLU A 18 15.46 20.71 13.86
N THR A 19 16.44 21.29 14.57
CA THR A 19 16.66 22.74 14.55
C THR A 19 17.11 23.26 13.18
N ALA A 20 17.97 22.52 12.48
CA ALA A 20 18.43 22.88 11.14
C ALA A 20 17.28 22.85 10.13
N MET A 21 16.38 21.85 10.23
CA MET A 21 15.23 21.70 9.35
C MET A 21 14.03 22.55 9.77
N GLY A 22 14.01 23.10 10.99
CA GLY A 22 12.88 23.88 11.51
C GLY A 22 11.68 23.01 11.87
N LEU A 23 11.94 21.74 12.22
CA LEU A 23 10.94 20.76 12.64
C LEU A 23 10.97 20.62 14.16
N LYS A 24 9.84 20.19 14.73
CA LYS A 24 9.76 19.86 16.15
C LYS A 24 8.90 18.63 16.34
N PHE A 25 9.50 17.43 16.42
CA PHE A 25 8.72 16.21 16.65
C PHE A 25 8.16 16.20 18.08
N LYS A 26 6.92 15.74 18.24
CA LYS A 26 6.40 15.44 19.58
C LYS A 26 7.05 14.15 20.10
N GLU A 27 7.15 13.14 19.23
CA GLU A 27 7.72 11.84 19.54
C GLU A 27 9.06 11.62 18.84
N LYS A 28 10.16 11.97 19.52
CA LYS A 28 11.54 11.79 19.00
C LYS A 28 11.94 10.33 18.76
N ALA A 29 11.21 9.38 19.35
CA ALA A 29 11.42 7.96 19.09
C ALA A 29 11.08 7.59 17.63
N LEU A 30 10.05 8.21 17.04
CA LEU A 30 9.68 8.01 15.64
C LEU A 30 10.76 8.55 14.70
N LEU A 31 11.29 9.74 15.01
CA LEU A 31 12.40 10.32 14.25
C LEU A 31 13.63 9.41 14.30
N ARG A 32 13.98 8.89 15.48
CA ARG A 32 15.07 7.91 15.61
C ARG A 32 14.80 6.64 14.81
N GLN A 33 13.57 6.14 14.82
CA GLN A 33 13.19 4.95 14.05
C GLN A 33 13.34 5.16 12.54
N ALA A 34 12.99 6.34 12.03
CA ALA A 34 13.19 6.68 10.61
C ALA A 34 14.66 6.62 10.17
N PHE A 35 15.60 6.85 11.08
CA PHE A 35 17.04 6.75 10.82
C PHE A 35 17.65 5.38 11.22
N THR A 36 16.85 4.35 11.54
CA THR A 36 17.36 3.01 11.90
C THR A 36 17.20 2.00 10.79
N HIS A 37 18.33 1.55 10.23
CA HIS A 37 18.37 0.53 9.19
C HIS A 37 18.12 -0.88 9.76
N GLY A 38 17.54 -1.79 8.98
CA GLY A 38 17.24 -3.19 9.37
C GLY A 38 18.43 -4.02 9.85
N SER A 39 19.64 -3.65 9.42
CA SER A 39 20.88 -4.28 9.88
C SER A 39 21.31 -3.84 11.30
N TYR A 40 20.79 -2.72 11.80
CA TYR A 40 21.26 -2.13 13.05
C TYR A 40 20.77 -2.92 14.26
N VAL A 41 21.72 -3.46 15.01
CA VAL A 41 21.48 -4.06 16.33
C VAL A 41 22.29 -3.28 17.36
N ASP A 42 21.62 -2.69 18.33
CA ASP A 42 22.30 -1.91 19.36
C ASP A 42 22.93 -2.84 20.38
N LEU A 43 24.23 -3.08 20.21
CA LEU A 43 25.04 -3.92 21.08
C LEU A 43 25.79 -3.09 22.14
N GLY A 44 25.65 -1.77 22.10
CA GLY A 44 26.17 -0.83 23.09
C GLY A 44 27.65 -0.51 22.94
N MET A 45 28.42 -1.41 22.35
CA MET A 45 29.83 -1.17 22.03
C MET A 45 30.06 -1.08 20.53
N GLN A 46 31.22 -0.55 20.14
CA GLN A 46 31.59 -0.28 18.74
C GLN A 46 31.64 -1.53 17.86
N ASN A 47 31.93 -2.70 18.42
CA ASN A 47 32.08 -3.94 17.65
C ASN A 47 31.41 -5.11 18.38
N VAL A 48 30.66 -5.92 17.63
CA VAL A 48 30.06 -7.18 18.07
C VAL A 48 31.10 -8.07 18.74
N ASN A 49 32.28 -8.17 18.14
CA ASN A 49 33.38 -8.99 18.63
C ASN A 49 33.83 -8.55 20.02
N THR A 50 33.85 -7.24 20.30
CA THR A 50 34.24 -6.70 21.60
C THR A 50 33.18 -7.02 22.65
N VAL A 51 31.89 -6.98 22.29
CA VAL A 51 30.79 -7.35 23.19
C VAL A 51 30.83 -8.84 23.51
N GLU A 52 31.02 -9.69 22.51
CA GLU A 52 31.12 -11.14 22.72
C GLU A 52 32.37 -11.53 23.51
N ALA A 53 33.51 -10.88 23.23
CA ALA A 53 34.75 -11.07 24.00
C ALA A 53 34.60 -10.61 25.46
N THR A 54 33.93 -9.49 25.71
CA THR A 54 33.70 -9.02 27.09
C THR A 54 32.66 -9.88 27.81
N LYS A 55 31.54 -10.25 27.16
CA LYS A 55 30.54 -11.16 27.74
C LYS A 55 31.12 -12.55 28.04
N SER A 56 32.03 -13.05 27.20
CA SER A 56 32.66 -14.35 27.44
C SER A 56 33.68 -14.33 28.58
N ARG A 57 34.41 -13.21 28.74
CA ARG A 57 35.43 -13.02 29.79
C ARG A 57 34.87 -12.58 31.13
N VAL A 58 33.80 -11.79 31.14
CA VAL A 58 33.15 -11.25 32.34
C VAL A 58 31.77 -11.89 32.47
N ARG A 59 31.71 -13.01 33.18
CA ARG A 59 30.44 -13.66 33.53
C ARG A 59 29.92 -13.08 34.83
N ILE A 60 28.71 -12.53 34.82
CA ILE A 60 27.98 -12.25 36.06
C ILE A 60 27.61 -13.62 36.64
N GLY A 61 28.12 -13.92 37.83
CA GLY A 61 28.20 -15.28 38.37
C GLY A 61 26.88 -15.98 38.69
N HIS A 62 25.71 -15.34 38.57
CA HIS A 62 24.40 -15.97 38.69
C HIS A 62 23.30 -15.04 38.13
N VAL A 63 22.12 -15.65 37.89
CA VAL A 63 20.80 -15.06 37.50
C VAL A 63 20.67 -14.86 35.99
N PHE A 64 19.95 -15.66 35.19
CA PHE A 64 18.60 -16.25 35.35
C PHE A 64 18.57 -17.73 34.90
N GLU A 65 17.49 -18.44 35.25
CA GLU A 65 17.26 -19.88 35.10
C GLU A 65 17.68 -20.51 33.76
N ASN A 66 17.97 -21.82 33.84
CA ASN A 66 18.32 -22.74 32.76
C ASN A 66 17.70 -22.38 31.40
N VAL A 67 18.54 -22.19 30.39
CA VAL A 67 18.14 -22.02 28.98
C VAL A 67 17.26 -23.18 28.46
N ALA A 68 17.22 -24.31 29.18
CA ALA A 68 16.35 -25.45 28.92
C ALA A 68 14.88 -25.29 29.41
N SER A 69 14.60 -24.44 30.41
CA SER A 69 13.22 -24.05 30.79
C SER A 69 12.67 -22.93 29.91
N LEU A 70 13.54 -22.22 29.18
CA LEU A 70 13.20 -21.37 28.02
C LEU A 70 12.78 -22.19 26.79
N LYS A 71 11.96 -23.23 26.96
CA LYS A 71 11.16 -23.77 25.85
C LYS A 71 10.04 -22.78 25.57
N ARG A 72 10.19 -22.02 24.48
CA ARG A 72 9.22 -21.03 23.92
C ARG A 72 9.09 -19.69 24.65
N SER A 73 10.19 -19.08 25.07
CA SER A 73 10.18 -17.67 25.50
C SER A 73 11.44 -16.91 25.06
N ARG A 74 11.82 -17.07 23.78
CA ARG A 74 12.77 -16.15 23.13
C ARG A 74 12.15 -14.78 22.77
N SER A 75 10.92 -14.52 23.21
CA SER A 75 10.16 -13.28 23.03
C SER A 75 10.14 -12.36 24.26
N MET A 76 10.34 -12.86 25.48
CA MET A 76 9.99 -12.08 26.68
C MET A 76 11.04 -11.09 27.22
N LEU A 77 12.27 -11.05 26.69
CA LEU A 77 13.30 -10.11 27.17
C LEU A 77 13.10 -8.66 26.68
N LEU A 78 12.09 -8.44 25.83
CA LEU A 78 11.56 -7.14 25.43
C LEU A 78 10.02 -7.08 25.53
N ASP A 79 9.38 -8.02 26.24
CA ASP A 79 7.97 -7.91 26.68
C ASP A 79 7.88 -7.07 27.96
N GLY A 80 8.71 -6.03 28.06
CA GLY A 80 8.20 -4.85 28.72
C GLY A 80 7.07 -4.38 27.83
N ASP A 81 5.85 -4.31 28.38
CA ASP A 81 4.81 -3.42 27.89
C ASP A 81 5.44 -2.01 27.80
N MET A 82 6.21 -1.76 26.74
CA MET A 82 6.55 -0.42 26.32
C MET A 82 5.22 0.06 25.79
N PRO A 83 4.53 0.94 26.52
CA PRO A 83 3.29 1.44 26.02
C PRO A 83 3.64 2.06 24.67
N VAL A 84 2.93 1.67 23.61
CA VAL A 84 2.91 2.45 22.38
C VAL A 84 2.22 3.75 22.79
N LEU A 85 3.01 4.66 23.37
CA LEU A 85 2.63 5.97 23.87
C LEU A 85 2.48 6.90 22.67
N GLY A 86 1.49 6.58 21.84
CA GLY A 86 0.81 7.54 21.00
C GLY A 86 -0.24 8.25 21.85
N HIS A 87 -0.36 9.55 21.65
CA HIS A 87 -1.35 10.41 22.30
C HIS A 87 -2.77 9.83 22.21
N ALA A 88 -3.65 10.25 23.12
CA ALA A 88 -5.07 9.94 23.16
C ALA A 88 -5.76 10.25 21.80
N ALA A 89 -5.69 9.30 20.88
CA ALA A 89 -6.42 9.30 19.63
C ALA A 89 -7.80 8.69 19.90
N GLY A 90 -8.82 9.28 19.28
CA GLY A 90 -10.23 9.05 19.62
C GLY A 90 -10.64 7.58 19.63
N ASN A 91 -11.83 7.31 20.19
CA ASN A 91 -12.43 5.98 20.41
C ASN A 91 -12.37 4.97 19.23
N ASN A 92 -11.98 5.40 18.02
CA ASN A 92 -11.76 4.54 16.85
C ASN A 92 -10.41 3.79 16.89
N ASP A 93 -9.34 4.37 17.42
CA ASP A 93 -8.01 3.73 17.48
C ASP A 93 -7.97 2.55 18.46
N LEU A 94 -8.66 2.69 19.59
CA LEU A 94 -8.81 1.61 20.57
C LEU A 94 -9.67 0.46 20.01
N LYS A 95 -10.73 0.77 19.25
CA LYS A 95 -11.53 -0.26 18.55
C LYS A 95 -10.75 -0.95 17.44
N LEU A 96 -9.94 -0.21 16.69
CA LEU A 96 -9.05 -0.76 15.66
C LEU A 96 -7.98 -1.68 16.28
N ARG A 97 -7.42 -1.28 17.43
CA ARG A 97 -6.50 -2.12 18.23
C ARG A 97 -7.18 -3.37 18.77
N GLU A 98 -8.37 -3.27 19.37
CA GLU A 98 -9.12 -4.44 19.84
C GLU A 98 -9.50 -5.39 18.70
N VAL A 99 -9.80 -4.85 17.52
CA VAL A 99 -10.09 -5.63 16.32
C VAL A 99 -8.81 -6.33 15.83
N ALA A 100 -7.69 -5.62 15.72
CA ALA A 100 -6.37 -6.19 15.40
C ALA A 100 -5.92 -7.25 16.42
N GLU A 101 -6.19 -7.05 17.71
CA GLU A 101 -5.88 -8.01 18.78
C GLU A 101 -6.76 -9.26 18.71
N LYS A 102 -8.05 -9.11 18.37
CA LYS A 102 -8.96 -10.25 18.09
C LYS A 102 -8.56 -11.04 16.84
N HIS A 103 -7.80 -10.44 15.92
CA HIS A 103 -7.42 -11.07 14.65
C HIS A 103 -6.25 -12.07 14.72
N LEU A 104 -5.54 -12.16 15.85
CA LEU A 104 -4.37 -13.03 15.98
C LEU A 104 -4.56 -14.10 17.06
N SER A 105 -5.26 -15.17 16.71
CA SER A 105 -5.28 -16.41 17.49
C SER A 105 -3.87 -17.07 17.50
N GLY A 106 -3.30 -17.17 18.70
CA GLY A 106 -2.28 -18.14 19.14
C GLY A 106 -1.06 -18.33 18.24
N ASP A 107 -1.17 -19.23 17.25
CA ASP A 107 -0.03 -19.76 16.51
C ASP A 107 0.47 -18.82 15.38
N PHE A 108 -0.37 -17.91 14.87
CA PHE A 108 0.00 -16.97 13.80
C PHE A 108 0.77 -15.73 14.30
N LYS A 109 0.79 -15.44 15.61
CA LYS A 109 1.58 -14.34 16.18
C LYS A 109 3.08 -14.55 15.98
N GLU A 110 3.60 -15.75 16.25
CA GLU A 110 5.05 -15.96 16.30
C GLU A 110 5.76 -15.97 14.93
N GLU A 111 5.06 -16.24 13.83
CA GLU A 111 5.66 -16.35 12.49
C GLU A 111 5.87 -15.01 11.78
N PHE A 112 5.09 -13.97 12.11
CA PHE A 112 5.08 -12.69 11.37
C PHE A 112 5.33 -11.44 12.22
N HIS A 113 5.51 -11.60 13.55
CA HIS A 113 6.02 -10.52 14.38
C HIS A 113 7.51 -10.32 14.12
N SER A 114 7.88 -9.10 13.72
CA SER A 114 9.25 -8.65 13.84
C SER A 114 9.68 -8.73 15.31
N ARG A 115 10.66 -9.59 15.63
CA ARG A 115 11.25 -9.72 16.98
C ARG A 115 12.04 -8.48 17.42
N TYR A 116 12.27 -7.54 16.50
CA TYR A 116 13.05 -6.34 16.72
C TYR A 116 12.18 -5.11 16.50
N LEU A 117 12.46 -4.05 17.27
CA LEU A 117 11.98 -2.69 17.04
C LEU A 117 12.06 -2.39 15.53
N CYS A 118 10.92 -2.17 14.87
CA CYS A 118 10.86 -2.19 13.41
C CYS A 118 11.86 -1.19 12.80
N PRO A 119 12.69 -1.61 11.84
CA PRO A 119 13.49 -0.67 11.06
C PRO A 119 12.61 0.33 10.30
N TYR A 120 13.26 1.33 9.72
CA TYR A 120 12.60 2.42 9.02
C TYR A 120 11.66 1.94 7.89
N GLU A 121 11.80 0.71 7.39
CA GLU A 121 11.03 0.08 6.29
C GLU A 121 9.50 0.27 6.40
N ARG A 122 8.93 0.25 7.61
CA ARG A 122 7.48 0.47 7.78
C ARG A 122 7.08 1.94 7.62
N LEU A 123 7.96 2.83 8.06
CA LEU A 123 7.78 4.27 7.88
C LEU A 123 8.08 4.64 6.43
N GLU A 124 9.02 3.98 5.77
CA GLU A 124 9.29 4.07 4.33
C GLU A 124 8.03 3.73 3.54
N PHE A 125 7.38 2.59 3.82
CA PHE A 125 6.11 2.22 3.18
C PHE A 125 5.02 3.31 3.23
N LEU A 126 4.90 3.99 4.39
CA LEU A 126 3.97 5.11 4.55
C LEU A 126 4.49 6.38 3.86
N GLY A 127 5.79 6.61 3.97
CA GLY A 127 6.52 7.75 3.43
C GLY A 127 6.52 7.83 1.92
N ASP A 128 6.69 6.70 1.24
CA ASP A 128 6.56 6.54 -0.21
C ASP A 128 5.18 7.03 -0.68
N ALA A 129 4.10 6.58 -0.02
CA ALA A 129 2.76 7.04 -0.34
C ALA A 129 2.59 8.56 -0.09
N VAL A 130 3.13 9.08 1.02
CA VAL A 130 3.07 10.50 1.36
C VAL A 130 3.83 11.35 0.34
N LEU A 131 5.03 10.94 -0.04
CA LEU A 131 5.85 11.58 -1.06
C LEU A 131 5.13 11.58 -2.41
N GLY A 132 4.55 10.44 -2.80
CA GLY A 132 3.73 10.29 -3.99
C GLY A 132 2.58 11.30 -4.03
N LEU A 133 1.85 11.49 -2.93
CA LEU A 133 0.78 12.49 -2.83
C LEU A 133 1.29 13.93 -2.94
N LEU A 134 2.40 14.27 -2.28
CA LEU A 134 2.97 15.62 -2.31
C LEU A 134 3.40 16.02 -3.73
N VAL A 135 4.03 15.09 -4.45
CA VAL A 135 4.44 15.31 -5.85
C VAL A 135 3.23 15.30 -6.78
N ALA A 136 2.32 14.32 -6.66
CA ALA A 136 1.13 14.21 -7.51
C ALA A 136 0.25 15.46 -7.42
N SER A 137 0.01 15.96 -6.21
CA SER A 137 -0.79 17.19 -6.01
C SER A 137 -0.12 18.45 -6.56
N SER A 138 1.21 18.53 -6.52
CA SER A 138 1.94 19.66 -7.11
C SER A 138 1.94 19.59 -8.64
N ALA A 139 2.21 18.41 -9.20
CA ALA A 139 2.21 18.16 -10.64
C ALA A 139 0.82 18.40 -11.26
N PHE A 140 -0.25 17.93 -10.61
CA PHE A 140 -1.64 18.09 -11.06
C PHE A 140 -2.03 19.57 -11.27
N LEU A 141 -1.64 20.45 -10.34
CA LEU A 141 -1.98 21.88 -10.39
C LEU A 141 -1.02 22.69 -11.26
N LYS A 142 0.28 22.39 -11.25
CA LYS A 142 1.27 23.09 -12.11
C LYS A 142 1.11 22.76 -13.60
N LEU A 143 0.60 21.58 -13.92
CA LEU A 143 0.44 21.08 -15.29
C LEU A 143 -1.05 20.90 -15.64
N PRO A 144 -1.81 21.99 -15.85
CA PRO A 144 -3.26 21.95 -16.06
C PRO A 144 -3.70 21.26 -17.37
N ASN A 145 -2.80 21.20 -18.35
CA ASN A 145 -3.07 20.64 -19.69
C ASN A 145 -2.41 19.27 -19.91
N ALA A 146 -1.73 18.72 -18.89
CA ALA A 146 -1.11 17.41 -18.99
C ALA A 146 -2.16 16.30 -18.80
N ASP A 147 -2.04 15.26 -19.63
CA ASP A 147 -2.78 14.02 -19.50
C ASP A 147 -2.27 13.18 -18.33
N GLU A 148 -3.08 12.20 -17.92
CA GLU A 148 -2.76 11.31 -16.80
C GLU A 148 -1.41 10.58 -17.00
N GLY A 149 -1.14 10.11 -18.22
CA GLY A 149 0.10 9.41 -18.55
C GLY A 149 1.34 10.27 -18.31
N PHE A 150 1.31 11.54 -18.72
CA PHE A 150 2.39 12.49 -18.47
C PHE A 150 2.53 12.83 -16.98
N LEU A 151 1.42 12.94 -16.24
CA LEU A 151 1.44 13.18 -14.79
C LEU A 151 2.08 12.01 -14.02
N HIS A 152 1.76 10.76 -14.39
CA HIS A 152 2.41 9.58 -13.81
C HIS A 152 3.91 9.54 -14.11
N GLN A 153 4.31 9.81 -15.35
CA GLN A 153 5.72 9.83 -15.74
C GLN A 153 6.48 10.92 -14.97
N THR A 154 5.92 12.13 -14.89
CA THR A 154 6.49 13.25 -14.13
C THR A 154 6.68 12.88 -12.66
N ARG A 155 5.70 12.21 -12.05
CA ARG A 155 5.80 11.72 -10.66
C ARG A 155 6.97 10.74 -10.51
N VAL A 156 7.09 9.76 -11.39
CA VAL A 156 8.17 8.76 -11.35
C VAL A 156 9.54 9.42 -11.51
N ASP A 157 9.66 10.38 -12.42
CA ASP A 157 10.92 11.07 -12.68
C ASP A 157 11.36 11.95 -11.50
N ILE A 158 10.41 12.56 -10.77
CA ILE A 158 10.70 13.34 -9.57
C ILE A 158 11.07 12.43 -8.38
N VAL A 159 10.32 11.34 -8.18
CA VAL A 159 10.42 10.45 -7.00
C VAL A 159 11.55 9.41 -7.14
N ASN A 160 12.35 9.44 -8.20
CA ASN A 160 13.39 8.43 -8.40
C ASN A 160 14.47 8.42 -7.29
N ASN A 161 15.00 7.23 -6.98
CA ASN A 161 15.98 7.03 -5.91
C ASN A 161 17.25 7.88 -6.06
N ASN A 162 17.64 8.23 -7.29
CA ASN A 162 18.82 9.04 -7.55
C ASN A 162 18.60 10.49 -7.10
N ASN A 163 17.44 11.08 -7.40
CA ASN A 163 17.07 12.42 -7.01
C ASN A 163 16.88 12.49 -5.49
N LEU A 164 16.16 11.53 -4.90
CA LEU A 164 16.00 11.43 -3.45
C LEU A 164 17.34 11.26 -2.74
N GLY A 165 18.22 10.40 -3.25
CA GLY A 165 19.56 10.19 -2.71
C GLY A 165 20.43 11.44 -2.75
N LYS A 166 20.35 12.24 -3.83
CA LYS A 166 21.06 13.53 -3.93
C LYS A 166 20.53 14.56 -2.93
N MET A 167 19.20 14.67 -2.77
CA MET A 167 18.60 15.54 -1.75
C MET A 167 19.00 15.11 -0.34
N ALA A 168 18.98 13.81 -0.05
CA ALA A 168 19.40 13.25 1.23
C ALA A 168 20.90 13.50 1.52
N LYS A 169 21.75 13.49 0.48
CA LYS A 169 23.18 13.84 0.57
C LYS A 169 23.37 15.32 0.90
N ALA A 170 22.62 16.22 0.25
CA ALA A 170 22.63 17.66 0.55
C ALA A 170 22.20 17.95 2.00
N ALA A 171 21.27 17.15 2.54
CA ALA A 171 20.81 17.23 3.92
C ALA A 171 21.66 16.43 4.93
N ASN A 172 22.75 15.78 4.48
CA ASN A 172 23.68 15.00 5.30
C ASN A 172 23.03 13.86 6.11
N PHE A 173 22.05 13.15 5.53
CA PHE A 173 21.36 12.02 6.18
C PHE A 173 22.30 10.86 6.53
N GLU A 174 23.41 10.71 5.80
CA GLU A 174 24.43 9.69 6.02
C GLU A 174 24.99 9.73 7.45
N SER A 175 25.14 10.93 8.02
CA SER A 175 25.66 11.13 9.38
C SER A 175 24.65 10.77 10.48
N LEU A 176 23.36 10.72 10.14
CA LEU A 176 22.26 10.43 11.06
C LEU A 176 21.87 8.95 11.03
N LEU A 177 22.13 8.24 9.93
CA LEU A 177 21.72 6.86 9.77
C LEU A 177 22.44 5.92 10.77
N LEU A 178 21.65 5.08 11.43
CA LEU A 178 22.12 3.99 12.28
C LEU A 178 22.13 2.68 11.48
N SER A 179 23.32 2.21 11.14
CA SER A 179 23.58 0.95 10.43
C SER A 179 24.62 0.11 11.17
N ALA A 180 24.63 -1.22 10.93
CA ALA A 180 25.69 -2.10 11.44
C ALA A 180 26.96 -2.12 10.57
N PHE A 181 26.89 -1.55 9.37
CA PHE A 181 27.99 -1.43 8.41
C PHE A 181 28.35 0.04 8.19
N ASP A 182 29.56 0.24 7.68
CA ASP A 182 30.08 1.57 7.36
C ASP A 182 29.65 1.98 5.95
N LEU A 183 28.90 3.08 5.83
CA LEU A 183 28.35 3.55 4.56
C LEU A 183 29.45 3.99 3.59
N ALA A 184 30.61 4.41 4.09
CA ALA A 184 31.72 4.85 3.26
C ALA A 184 32.35 3.73 2.41
N LYS A 185 32.07 2.46 2.74
CA LYS A 185 32.61 1.28 2.04
C LYS A 185 31.67 0.75 0.96
N LEU A 186 30.46 1.30 0.87
CA LEU A 186 29.46 0.91 -0.10
C LEU A 186 29.65 1.70 -1.40
N ASP A 187 29.15 1.14 -2.49
CA ASP A 187 29.00 1.82 -3.77
C ASP A 187 27.98 2.96 -3.67
N GLU A 188 28.15 4.01 -4.48
CA GLU A 188 27.26 5.18 -4.42
C GLU A 188 25.80 4.84 -4.81
N GLU A 189 25.57 3.78 -5.58
CA GLU A 189 24.22 3.34 -5.97
C GLU A 189 23.46 2.72 -4.78
N THR A 190 24.05 1.76 -4.07
CA THR A 190 23.42 1.23 -2.84
C THR A 190 23.28 2.29 -1.76
N LYS A 191 24.23 3.22 -1.67
CA LYS A 191 24.18 4.35 -0.75
C LYS A 191 23.00 5.26 -1.05
N ALA A 192 22.81 5.65 -2.32
CA ALA A 192 21.69 6.47 -2.76
C ALA A 192 20.34 5.79 -2.49
N LYS A 193 20.28 4.46 -2.65
CA LYS A 193 19.08 3.69 -2.29
C LYS A 193 18.77 3.77 -0.80
N ILE A 194 19.73 3.44 0.07
CA ILE A 194 19.50 3.46 1.53
C ILE A 194 19.12 4.88 2.02
N THR A 195 19.74 5.92 1.48
CA THR A 195 19.42 7.30 1.86
C THR A 195 18.07 7.76 1.32
N ALA A 196 17.65 7.28 0.14
CA ALA A 196 16.31 7.48 -0.39
C ALA A 196 15.23 6.80 0.47
N ASP A 197 15.44 5.53 0.83
CA ASP A 197 14.51 4.80 1.70
C ASP A 197 14.38 5.49 3.08
N CYS A 198 15.50 5.99 3.62
CA CYS A 198 15.53 6.79 4.85
C CYS A 198 14.78 8.14 4.71
N PHE A 199 14.83 8.74 3.52
CA PHE A 199 14.12 9.99 3.23
C PHE A 199 12.61 9.78 3.23
N GLU A 200 12.14 8.72 2.61
CA GLU A 200 10.73 8.31 2.65
C GLU A 200 10.32 8.02 4.09
N ALA A 201 11.12 7.25 4.83
CA ALA A 201 10.83 6.95 6.23
C ALA A 201 10.72 8.21 7.12
N LEU A 202 11.53 9.24 6.87
CA LEU A 202 11.43 10.52 7.56
C LEU A 202 10.09 11.20 7.28
N LEU A 203 9.63 11.20 6.02
CA LEU A 203 8.32 11.75 5.64
C LEU A 203 7.17 10.94 6.27
N GLY A 204 7.28 9.62 6.31
CA GLY A 204 6.30 8.75 6.98
C GLY A 204 6.22 9.01 8.49
N ALA A 205 7.37 9.20 9.15
CA ALA A 205 7.43 9.56 10.57
C ALA A 205 6.80 10.93 10.85
N LEU A 206 7.12 11.93 10.02
CA LEU A 206 6.59 13.29 10.17
C LEU A 206 5.08 13.34 9.92
N TYR A 207 4.60 12.60 8.91
CA TYR A 207 3.18 12.47 8.62
C TYR A 207 2.42 11.87 9.80
N LYS A 208 2.96 10.82 10.43
CA LYS A 208 2.36 10.19 11.61
C LYS A 208 2.31 11.10 12.83
N ASP A 209 3.30 11.98 13.01
CA ASP A 209 3.37 12.89 14.16
C ASP A 209 2.51 14.16 14.00
N GLN A 210 2.46 14.73 12.78
CA GLN A 210 1.94 16.08 12.54
C GLN A 210 1.06 16.26 11.29
N GLY A 211 0.87 15.21 10.48
CA GLY A 211 0.08 15.25 9.25
C GLY A 211 0.82 15.77 8.02
N ILE A 212 0.07 16.10 6.95
CA ILE A 212 0.64 16.34 5.61
C ILE A 212 1.31 17.71 5.43
N VAL A 213 0.87 18.74 6.16
CA VAL A 213 1.34 20.13 5.98
C VAL A 213 2.83 20.27 6.32
N PRO A 214 3.33 19.73 7.45
CA PRO A 214 4.77 19.77 7.75
C PRO A 214 5.61 18.94 6.78
N CYS A 215 5.10 17.82 6.27
CA CYS A 215 5.80 17.03 5.25
C CYS A 215 6.05 17.84 3.98
N ARG A 216 5.07 18.62 3.54
CA ARG A 216 5.20 19.52 2.39
C ARG A 216 6.24 20.63 2.64
N ALA A 217 6.24 21.21 3.84
CA ALA A 217 7.22 22.23 4.21
C ALA A 217 8.65 21.67 4.23
N LEU A 218 8.82 20.46 4.79
CA LEU A 218 10.10 19.76 4.80
C LEU A 218 10.58 19.45 3.37
N LEU A 219 9.71 18.88 2.53
CA LEU A 219 10.06 18.56 1.14
C LEU A 219 10.49 19.81 0.37
N GLY A 220 9.73 20.91 0.49
CA GLY A 220 10.08 22.17 -0.17
C GLY A 220 11.46 22.71 0.26
N LYS A 221 11.78 22.63 1.55
CA LYS A 221 13.10 23.05 2.07
C LYS A 221 14.23 22.13 1.61
N LEU A 222 14.00 20.83 1.52
CA LEU A 222 15.00 19.88 1.03
C LEU A 222 15.24 20.05 -0.48
N MET A 223 14.19 20.36 -1.25
CA MET A 223 14.32 20.72 -2.66
C MET A 223 15.10 22.02 -2.83
N ASP A 224 14.84 23.07 -2.05
CA ASP A 224 15.63 24.32 -2.07
C ASP A 224 17.13 24.09 -1.88
N MET A 225 17.48 23.19 -0.96
CA MET A 225 18.89 22.89 -0.66
C MET A 225 19.58 22.14 -1.80
N HIS A 226 18.83 21.39 -2.60
CA HIS A 226 19.37 20.62 -3.71
C HIS A 226 19.39 21.41 -5.01
N ASP A 227 18.23 21.94 -5.41
CA ASP A 227 17.99 22.67 -6.64
C ASP A 227 16.76 23.58 -6.50
N ALA A 228 17.01 24.89 -6.38
CA ALA A 228 15.96 25.89 -6.23
C ALA A 228 15.12 26.09 -7.51
N GLU A 229 15.72 25.88 -8.69
CA GLU A 229 15.02 26.03 -9.97
C GLU A 229 14.00 24.90 -10.15
N LEU A 230 14.40 23.67 -9.82
CA LEU A 230 13.52 22.50 -9.87
C LEU A 230 12.34 22.65 -8.89
N ARG A 231 12.56 23.24 -7.72
CA ARG A 231 11.48 23.53 -6.77
C ARG A 231 10.45 24.49 -7.36
N GLU A 232 10.89 25.60 -7.95
CA GLU A 232 9.98 26.61 -8.50
C GLU A 232 9.10 26.05 -9.64
N LEU A 233 9.70 25.18 -10.45
CA LEU A 233 9.03 24.52 -11.58
C LEU A 233 8.03 23.46 -11.12
N CYS A 234 8.43 22.58 -10.21
CA CYS A 234 7.71 21.32 -9.97
C CYS A 234 6.92 21.26 -8.66
N PHE A 235 7.15 22.17 -7.70
CA PHE A 235 6.61 22.06 -6.35
C PHE A 235 5.78 23.28 -5.95
N LEU A 236 4.68 23.04 -5.23
CA LEU A 236 3.82 24.08 -4.66
C LEU A 236 3.89 24.03 -3.13
N SER A 237 4.18 25.19 -2.53
CA SER A 237 4.07 25.34 -1.08
C SER A 237 2.61 25.18 -0.63
N THR A 238 2.36 24.86 0.65
CA THR A 238 0.98 24.71 1.16
C THR A 238 0.04 25.88 0.82
N PRO A 239 0.43 27.16 1.01
CA PRO A 239 -0.45 28.28 0.65
C PRO A 239 -0.64 28.43 -0.86
N GLU A 240 0.40 28.20 -1.66
CA GLU A 240 0.31 28.21 -3.14
C GLU A 240 -0.64 27.12 -3.62
N LEU A 241 -0.50 25.90 -3.11
CA LEU A 241 -1.37 24.77 -3.44
C LEU A 241 -2.84 25.09 -3.17
N ILE A 242 -3.16 25.69 -2.02
CA ILE A 242 -4.54 26.06 -1.69
C ILE A 242 -5.07 27.13 -2.67
N THR A 243 -4.20 28.06 -3.10
CA THR A 243 -4.57 29.14 -4.01
C THR A 243 -4.82 28.59 -5.42
N GLU A 244 -3.91 27.76 -5.92
CA GLU A 244 -4.04 27.10 -7.23
C GLU A 244 -5.21 26.11 -7.26
N ALA A 245 -5.43 25.35 -6.18
CA ALA A 245 -6.59 24.45 -6.09
C ALA A 245 -7.91 25.22 -6.11
N LYS A 246 -7.99 26.36 -5.40
CA LYS A 246 -9.16 27.24 -5.48
C LYS A 246 -9.34 27.84 -6.87
N ALA A 247 -8.26 28.23 -7.53
CA ALA A 247 -8.31 28.70 -8.91
C ALA A 247 -8.89 27.61 -9.82
N TYR A 248 -8.35 26.39 -9.75
CA TYR A 248 -8.84 25.22 -10.48
C TYR A 248 -10.35 24.99 -10.28
N VAL A 249 -10.81 25.02 -9.03
CA VAL A 249 -12.22 24.83 -8.67
C VAL A 249 -13.11 26.02 -9.10
N GLU A 250 -12.60 27.23 -9.28
CA GLU A 250 -13.44 28.37 -9.66
C GLU A 250 -13.51 28.60 -11.18
N ILE A 251 -12.60 28.04 -11.98
CA ILE A 251 -12.52 28.21 -13.45
C ILE A 251 -13.86 27.86 -14.13
N ASP A 252 -14.38 26.66 -13.90
CA ASP A 252 -15.60 26.17 -14.57
C ASP A 252 -16.90 26.64 -13.91
N ARG A 253 -16.81 27.41 -12.81
CA ARG A 253 -18.00 27.78 -12.04
C ARG A 253 -18.88 28.81 -12.73
N ALA A 254 -18.28 29.79 -13.41
CA ALA A 254 -19.00 30.84 -14.13
C ALA A 254 -19.83 30.29 -15.31
N PRO A 255 -19.27 29.48 -16.23
CA PRO A 255 -20.02 28.96 -17.38
C PRO A 255 -21.15 28.00 -16.96
N ILE A 256 -20.89 27.10 -16.02
CA ILE A 256 -21.88 26.09 -15.58
C ILE A 256 -23.12 26.72 -14.94
N LYS A 257 -23.00 27.91 -14.31
CA LYS A 257 -24.17 28.63 -13.78
C LYS A 257 -25.16 29.05 -14.86
N GLN A 258 -24.69 29.27 -16.09
CA GLN A 258 -25.51 29.68 -17.23
C GLN A 258 -26.02 28.47 -18.03
N TRP A 259 -25.53 27.26 -17.72
CA TRP A 259 -25.88 26.05 -18.44
C TRP A 259 -27.35 25.62 -18.22
N SER A 260 -28.05 25.35 -19.32
CA SER A 260 -29.49 25.05 -19.33
C SER A 260 -29.88 23.84 -18.48
N LYS A 261 -29.03 22.80 -18.42
CA LYS A 261 -29.28 21.56 -17.65
C LYS A 261 -28.80 21.63 -16.20
N TYR A 262 -28.23 22.76 -15.76
CA TYR A 262 -27.64 22.93 -14.43
C TYR A 262 -28.58 22.51 -13.28
N ASN A 263 -29.86 22.86 -13.37
CA ASN A 263 -30.85 22.49 -12.35
C ASN A 263 -31.00 20.97 -12.20
N GLN A 264 -31.00 20.24 -13.31
CA GLN A 264 -31.15 18.79 -13.32
C GLN A 264 -29.89 18.12 -12.76
N THR A 265 -28.72 18.60 -13.16
CA THR A 265 -27.41 18.17 -12.66
C THR A 265 -27.28 18.40 -11.15
N ARG A 266 -27.75 19.54 -10.64
CA ARG A 266 -27.73 19.85 -9.19
C ARG A 266 -28.65 18.91 -8.38
N VAL A 267 -29.77 18.48 -8.95
CA VAL A 267 -30.65 17.47 -8.32
C VAL A 267 -29.94 16.12 -8.28
N LEU A 268 -29.29 15.71 -9.37
CA LEU A 268 -28.50 14.48 -9.42
C LEU A 268 -27.34 14.50 -8.41
N HIS A 269 -26.64 15.63 -8.31
CA HIS A 269 -25.55 15.82 -7.35
C HIS A 269 -26.03 15.68 -5.90
N ARG A 270 -27.18 16.29 -5.54
CA ARG A 270 -27.78 16.10 -4.21
C ARG A 270 -28.16 14.65 -3.94
N ARG A 271 -28.71 13.97 -4.94
CA ARG A 271 -29.07 12.55 -4.84
C ARG A 271 -27.83 11.66 -4.69
N PHE A 272 -26.74 12.00 -5.39
CA PHE A 272 -25.44 11.34 -5.22
C PHE A 272 -24.97 11.50 -3.78
N ALA A 273 -24.86 12.73 -3.28
CA ALA A 273 -24.38 12.99 -1.91
C ALA A 273 -25.22 12.28 -0.84
N GLN A 274 -26.55 12.24 -0.99
CA GLN A 274 -27.44 11.52 -0.06
C GLN A 274 -27.27 10.00 -0.11
N ARG A 275 -26.99 9.43 -1.30
CA ARG A 275 -26.91 7.99 -1.49
C ARG A 275 -25.54 7.44 -1.13
N THR A 276 -24.48 8.13 -1.56
CA THR A 276 -23.11 7.71 -1.31
C THR A 276 -22.67 8.15 0.08
N GLY A 277 -23.08 9.33 0.54
CA GLY A 277 -22.51 9.98 1.72
C GLY A 277 -21.22 10.75 1.42
N VAL A 278 -20.84 10.88 0.13
CA VAL A 278 -19.73 11.73 -0.33
C VAL A 278 -20.26 13.11 -0.66
N GLU A 279 -19.87 14.11 0.12
CA GLU A 279 -20.21 15.50 -0.13
C GLU A 279 -19.06 16.21 -0.86
N ILE A 280 -19.31 16.59 -2.11
CA ILE A 280 -18.46 17.51 -2.87
C ILE A 280 -19.20 18.85 -2.89
N ALA A 281 -18.64 19.92 -2.34
CA ALA A 281 -19.32 21.22 -2.34
C ALA A 281 -19.56 21.75 -3.75
N ASN A 282 -18.63 21.47 -4.67
CA ASN A 282 -18.62 21.98 -6.02
C ASN A 282 -19.24 21.03 -7.03
N THR A 283 -20.35 21.46 -7.65
CA THR A 283 -21.11 20.63 -8.59
C THR A 283 -20.35 20.36 -9.90
N HIS A 284 -19.49 21.28 -10.35
CA HIS A 284 -18.68 21.08 -11.55
C HIS A 284 -17.59 20.02 -11.32
N LEU A 285 -16.94 20.06 -10.14
CA LEU A 285 -15.90 19.12 -9.78
C LEU A 285 -16.48 17.70 -9.61
N TRP A 286 -17.67 17.60 -8.99
CA TRP A 286 -18.43 16.35 -8.96
C TRP A 286 -18.74 15.86 -10.38
N LEU A 287 -19.18 16.76 -11.27
CA LEU A 287 -19.54 16.41 -12.65
C LEU A 287 -18.35 15.88 -13.44
N GLN A 288 -17.18 16.50 -13.29
CA GLN A 288 -15.94 16.04 -13.89
C GLN A 288 -15.52 14.67 -13.34
N ALA A 289 -15.57 14.48 -12.02
CA ALA A 289 -15.22 13.22 -11.38
C ALA A 289 -16.09 12.02 -11.80
N VAL A 290 -17.30 12.25 -12.32
CA VAL A 290 -18.21 11.18 -12.80
C VAL A 290 -18.28 11.06 -14.33
N THR A 291 -17.45 11.81 -15.08
CA THR A 291 -17.48 11.83 -16.55
C THR A 291 -16.28 11.07 -17.13
N HIS A 292 -16.56 9.98 -17.84
CA HIS A 292 -15.52 9.15 -18.47
C HIS A 292 -15.03 9.77 -19.79
N ALA A 293 -13.76 9.54 -20.16
CA ALA A 293 -13.15 10.02 -21.41
C ALA A 293 -13.93 9.67 -22.70
N SER A 294 -14.72 8.59 -22.69
CA SER A 294 -15.60 8.23 -23.82
C SER A 294 -16.78 9.19 -24.04
N PHE A 295 -17.13 9.97 -23.02
CA PHE A 295 -18.25 10.90 -23.06
C PHE A 295 -17.76 12.19 -23.72
N GLN A 296 -17.70 12.21 -25.05
CA GLN A 296 -17.17 13.32 -25.83
C GLN A 296 -18.27 14.10 -26.57
N LYS A 297 -17.89 15.21 -27.21
CA LYS A 297 -18.78 15.96 -28.11
C LYS A 297 -19.37 15.02 -29.18
N PRO A 298 -20.67 15.11 -29.51
CA PRO A 298 -21.64 16.18 -29.22
C PRO A 298 -22.48 15.97 -27.93
N GLN A 299 -22.11 15.02 -27.05
CA GLN A 299 -22.88 14.73 -25.83
C GLN A 299 -22.64 15.73 -24.69
N ILE A 300 -21.47 16.37 -24.70
CA ILE A 300 -21.10 17.50 -23.84
C ILE A 300 -21.51 18.78 -24.56
N ASP A 301 -22.27 19.64 -23.87
CA ASP A 301 -22.64 20.95 -24.40
C ASP A 301 -21.42 21.90 -24.35
N ASP A 302 -21.25 22.79 -25.33
CA ASP A 302 -20.06 23.66 -25.44
C ASP A 302 -19.88 24.61 -24.23
N ASP A 303 -20.96 24.91 -23.51
CA ASP A 303 -20.97 25.78 -22.33
C ASP A 303 -20.72 25.03 -21.01
N GLU A 304 -20.55 23.70 -21.04
CA GLU A 304 -20.48 22.85 -19.84
C GLU A 304 -19.09 22.84 -19.19
N PHE A 305 -18.01 22.93 -19.97
CA PHE A 305 -16.62 22.95 -19.49
C PHE A 305 -15.80 23.95 -20.30
N ILE A 306 -14.99 24.79 -19.64
CA ILE A 306 -14.11 25.77 -20.31
C ILE A 306 -12.65 25.42 -20.03
N GLY A 307 -11.95 24.97 -21.06
CA GLY A 307 -10.48 24.90 -21.06
C GLY A 307 -9.85 23.67 -20.42
N HIS A 308 -10.59 22.84 -19.68
CA HIS A 308 -10.10 21.56 -19.15
C HIS A 308 -10.76 20.35 -19.82
N GLU A 309 -10.02 19.24 -19.85
CA GLU A 309 -10.61 17.97 -20.25
C GLU A 309 -11.71 17.58 -19.27
N PRO A 310 -12.91 17.24 -19.78
CA PRO A 310 -14.07 16.88 -18.95
C PRO A 310 -13.93 15.49 -18.31
N SER A 311 -12.81 14.80 -18.54
CA SER A 311 -12.52 13.45 -18.06
C SER A 311 -12.14 13.43 -16.58
N TYR A 312 -12.52 12.35 -15.89
CA TYR A 312 -12.13 12.11 -14.50
C TYR A 312 -10.66 11.70 -14.35
N GLU A 313 -9.98 11.24 -15.41
CA GLU A 313 -8.65 10.58 -15.36
C GLU A 313 -7.58 11.40 -14.63
N ARG A 314 -7.56 12.72 -14.83
CA ARG A 314 -6.61 13.58 -14.10
C ARG A 314 -6.93 13.64 -12.60
N ILE A 315 -8.20 13.64 -12.22
CA ILE A 315 -8.63 13.67 -10.81
C ILE A 315 -8.43 12.29 -10.18
N GLU A 316 -8.64 11.21 -10.94
CA GLU A 316 -8.31 9.84 -10.55
C GLU A 316 -6.83 9.71 -10.17
N PHE A 317 -5.90 10.22 -10.98
CA PHE A 317 -4.47 10.23 -10.64
C PHE A 317 -4.20 10.82 -9.25
N LEU A 318 -4.88 11.92 -8.90
CA LEU A 318 -4.78 12.53 -7.58
C LEU A 318 -5.48 11.70 -6.50
N GLY A 319 -6.63 11.14 -6.84
CA GLY A 319 -7.44 10.27 -5.99
C GLY A 319 -6.75 8.99 -5.57
N ASP A 320 -6.07 8.32 -6.51
CA ASP A 320 -5.22 7.15 -6.27
C ASP A 320 -4.12 7.49 -5.26
N ALA A 321 -3.41 8.61 -5.46
CA ALA A 321 -2.36 9.04 -4.52
C ALA A 321 -2.91 9.28 -3.10
N VAL A 322 -4.10 9.90 -2.98
CA VAL A 322 -4.76 10.10 -1.67
C VAL A 322 -5.18 8.77 -1.05
N LEU A 323 -5.76 7.87 -1.86
CA LEU A 323 -6.17 6.54 -1.42
C LEU A 323 -4.98 5.71 -0.95
N GLN A 324 -3.85 5.80 -1.63
CA GLN A 324 -2.60 5.13 -1.25
C GLN A 324 -2.10 5.60 0.12
N VAL A 325 -2.10 6.91 0.40
CA VAL A 325 -1.70 7.43 1.72
C VAL A 325 -2.60 6.89 2.83
N LEU A 326 -3.92 7.05 2.70
CA LEU A 326 -4.86 6.69 3.75
C LEU A 326 -4.98 5.17 3.94
N SER A 327 -4.86 4.38 2.87
CA SER A 327 -4.81 2.92 2.98
C SER A 327 -3.50 2.43 3.59
N SER A 328 -2.37 3.08 3.30
CA SER A 328 -1.06 2.74 3.89
C SER A 328 -1.03 3.08 5.37
N GLU A 329 -1.57 4.24 5.76
CA GLU A 329 -1.75 4.63 7.16
C GLU A 329 -2.60 3.60 7.91
N PHE A 330 -3.77 3.25 7.37
CA PHE A 330 -4.66 2.24 7.94
C PHE A 330 -3.95 0.89 8.12
N LEU A 331 -3.15 0.45 7.14
CA LEU A 331 -2.43 -0.83 7.23
C LEU A 331 -1.28 -0.80 8.23
N VAL A 332 -0.52 0.30 8.30
CA VAL A 332 0.57 0.47 9.28
C VAL A 332 0.02 0.43 10.71
N ASP A 333 -1.15 1.02 10.93
CA ASP A 333 -1.82 1.04 12.24
C ASP A 333 -2.53 -0.27 12.56
N ALA A 334 -3.17 -0.91 11.58
CA ALA A 334 -3.82 -2.22 11.76
C ALA A 334 -2.81 -3.36 11.99
N PHE A 335 -1.59 -3.24 11.45
CA PHE A 335 -0.55 -4.26 11.54
C PHE A 335 0.73 -3.72 12.21
N PRO A 336 0.71 -3.48 13.54
CA PRO A 336 1.79 -2.80 14.25
C PRO A 336 3.12 -3.57 14.31
N TYR A 337 3.14 -4.87 14.00
CA TYR A 337 4.34 -5.72 14.09
C TYR A 337 4.75 -6.39 12.78
N HIS A 338 4.04 -6.09 11.68
CA HIS A 338 4.30 -6.73 10.38
C HIS A 338 5.36 -5.97 9.59
N GLN A 339 6.15 -6.70 8.81
CA GLN A 339 7.17 -6.16 7.92
C GLN A 339 6.55 -5.50 6.68
N GLU A 340 7.27 -4.55 6.07
CA GLU A 340 6.86 -3.76 4.90
C GLU A 340 6.32 -4.64 3.76
N HIS A 341 7.04 -5.69 3.37
CA HIS A 341 6.61 -6.57 2.26
C HIS A 341 5.20 -7.16 2.45
N LEU A 342 4.78 -7.41 3.70
CA LEU A 342 3.42 -7.89 4.01
C LEU A 342 2.40 -6.76 3.89
N LEU A 343 2.76 -5.54 4.29
CA LEU A 343 1.92 -4.35 4.14
C LEU A 343 1.71 -4.02 2.66
N THR A 344 2.77 -4.08 1.85
CA THR A 344 2.72 -3.89 0.39
C THR A 344 1.87 -4.98 -0.27
N GLN A 345 2.01 -6.23 0.14
CA GLN A 345 1.14 -7.31 -0.33
C GLN A 345 -0.32 -7.11 0.12
N ALA A 346 -0.55 -6.65 1.35
CA ALA A 346 -1.89 -6.39 1.85
C ALA A 346 -2.55 -5.24 1.09
N ARG A 347 -1.87 -4.12 0.92
CA ARG A 347 -2.32 -2.95 0.12
C ARG A 347 -2.69 -3.38 -1.28
N SER A 348 -1.76 -4.02 -2.00
CA SER A 348 -1.99 -4.45 -3.38
C SER A 348 -3.11 -5.49 -3.54
N SER A 349 -3.49 -6.22 -2.48
CA SER A 349 -4.59 -7.18 -2.53
C SER A 349 -5.94 -6.58 -2.11
N LEU A 350 -5.93 -5.67 -1.15
CA LEU A 350 -7.12 -5.05 -0.56
C LEU A 350 -7.61 -3.84 -1.34
N VAL A 351 -6.68 -3.06 -1.90
CA VAL A 351 -6.93 -1.87 -2.73
C VAL A 351 -6.70 -2.27 -4.19
N LYS A 352 -7.58 -3.13 -4.71
CA LYS A 352 -7.63 -3.52 -6.13
C LYS A 352 -8.87 -2.93 -6.76
N ASN A 353 -8.80 -2.62 -8.05
CA ASN A 353 -9.93 -2.09 -8.83
C ASN A 353 -11.20 -2.92 -8.63
N THR A 354 -11.10 -4.25 -8.69
CA THR A 354 -12.23 -5.16 -8.40
C THR A 354 -12.90 -4.94 -7.03
N LYS A 355 -12.13 -4.64 -5.98
CA LYS A 355 -12.67 -4.41 -4.63
C LYS A 355 -13.27 -3.00 -4.52
N LEU A 356 -12.62 -2.01 -5.10
CA LEU A 356 -13.11 -0.62 -5.18
C LEU A 356 -14.42 -0.56 -5.98
N ALA A 357 -14.50 -1.26 -7.12
CA ALA A 357 -15.71 -1.39 -7.91
C ALA A 357 -16.89 -1.97 -7.11
N ILE A 358 -16.65 -2.97 -6.25
CA ILE A 358 -17.70 -3.53 -5.37
C ILE A 358 -18.12 -2.51 -4.30
N VAL A 359 -17.23 -1.60 -3.87
CA VAL A 359 -17.57 -0.49 -2.97
C VAL A 359 -18.44 0.53 -3.71
N ALA A 360 -17.97 1.02 -4.85
CA ALA A 360 -18.66 1.99 -5.70
C ALA A 360 -20.05 1.50 -6.15
N ARG A 361 -20.16 0.24 -6.59
CA ARG A 361 -21.42 -0.39 -6.99
C ARG A 361 -22.43 -0.45 -5.85
N LYS A 362 -21.98 -0.83 -4.65
CA LYS A 362 -22.85 -0.88 -3.46
C LYS A 362 -23.27 0.52 -2.99
N ALA A 363 -22.42 1.53 -3.19
CA ALA A 363 -22.79 2.94 -2.97
C ALA A 363 -23.70 3.50 -4.08
N GLY A 364 -23.86 2.79 -5.21
CA GLY A 364 -24.75 3.18 -6.30
C GLY A 364 -24.14 4.17 -7.29
N TYR A 365 -22.82 4.18 -7.44
CA TYR A 365 -22.11 5.06 -8.38
C TYR A 365 -22.59 4.85 -9.84
N GLU A 366 -22.97 3.63 -10.21
CA GLU A 366 -23.42 3.25 -11.57
C GLU A 366 -24.54 4.15 -12.14
N GLU A 367 -25.39 4.73 -11.28
CA GLU A 367 -26.49 5.60 -11.71
C GLU A 367 -26.05 7.01 -12.11
N PHE A 368 -24.85 7.44 -11.71
CA PHE A 368 -24.37 8.81 -11.85
C PHE A 368 -23.24 8.95 -12.89
N ILE A 369 -22.63 7.84 -13.32
CA ILE A 369 -21.52 7.87 -14.28
C ILE A 369 -22.01 8.24 -15.68
N ARG A 370 -21.30 9.18 -16.31
CA ARG A 370 -21.53 9.57 -17.71
C ARG A 370 -20.59 8.81 -18.62
N LEU A 371 -21.18 7.90 -19.39
CA LEU A 371 -20.51 7.06 -20.38
C LEU A 371 -21.03 7.34 -21.78
N GLY A 372 -20.14 7.25 -22.77
CA GLY A 372 -20.50 7.32 -24.19
C GLY A 372 -21.44 6.18 -24.59
N ASN A 373 -22.27 6.43 -25.60
CA ASN A 373 -23.32 5.50 -26.04
C ASN A 373 -22.79 4.11 -26.42
N LEU A 374 -21.58 4.06 -27.01
CA LEU A 374 -20.93 2.82 -27.44
C LEU A 374 -20.45 1.97 -26.25
N VAL A 375 -19.98 2.61 -25.19
CA VAL A 375 -19.46 1.92 -24.00
C VAL A 375 -20.61 1.32 -23.17
N LYS A 376 -21.76 2.02 -23.12
CA LYS A 376 -22.98 1.51 -22.44
C LYS A 376 -23.49 0.18 -23.00
N GLN A 377 -23.27 -0.10 -24.29
CA GLN A 377 -23.77 -1.31 -24.95
C GLN A 377 -22.89 -2.56 -24.73
N ASN A 378 -21.59 -2.38 -24.50
CA ASN A 378 -20.61 -3.49 -24.36
C ASN A 378 -20.24 -3.81 -22.88
N GLY A 379 -20.88 -3.14 -21.92
CA GLY A 379 -20.30 -2.75 -20.63
C GLY A 379 -20.44 -3.71 -19.44
N LYS A 380 -20.03 -4.98 -19.52
CA LYS A 380 -19.90 -5.81 -18.29
C LYS A 380 -18.50 -5.87 -17.70
N LEU A 381 -17.45 -5.89 -18.53
CA LEU A 381 -16.06 -5.95 -18.06
C LEU A 381 -15.50 -4.54 -17.79
N TYR A 382 -15.73 -3.60 -18.71
CA TYR A 382 -15.30 -2.20 -18.59
C TYR A 382 -15.91 -1.45 -17.39
N MET A 383 -17.01 -1.93 -16.82
CA MET A 383 -17.64 -1.24 -15.70
C MET A 383 -16.88 -1.38 -14.39
N GLU A 384 -16.08 -2.44 -14.19
CA GLU A 384 -15.36 -2.58 -12.92
C GLU A 384 -14.22 -1.58 -12.79
N ASP A 385 -13.43 -1.42 -13.85
CA ASP A 385 -12.32 -0.46 -13.86
C ASP A 385 -12.87 0.96 -13.75
N VAL A 386 -13.81 1.35 -14.62
CA VAL A 386 -14.45 2.69 -14.55
C VAL A 386 -15.09 2.99 -13.18
N LEU A 387 -15.69 2.00 -12.51
CA LEU A 387 -16.26 2.21 -11.18
C LEU A 387 -15.18 2.44 -10.10
N ALA A 388 -14.03 1.78 -10.24
CA ALA A 388 -12.88 2.00 -9.35
C ALA A 388 -12.29 3.39 -9.58
N ASP A 389 -12.04 3.73 -10.84
CA ASP A 389 -11.46 5.01 -11.25
C ASP A 389 -12.34 6.20 -10.83
N VAL A 390 -13.66 6.11 -11.04
CA VAL A 390 -14.61 7.15 -10.58
C VAL A 390 -14.64 7.23 -9.06
N PHE A 391 -14.51 6.10 -8.34
CA PHE A 391 -14.42 6.14 -6.89
C PHE A 391 -13.16 6.91 -6.45
N GLU A 392 -12.01 6.63 -7.04
CA GLU A 392 -10.75 7.34 -6.80
C GLU A 392 -10.88 8.82 -7.16
N ALA A 393 -11.41 9.14 -8.34
CA ALA A 393 -11.68 10.51 -8.77
C ALA A 393 -12.60 11.27 -7.79
N THR A 394 -13.61 10.62 -7.19
CA THR A 394 -14.41 11.29 -6.16
C THR A 394 -13.63 11.60 -4.88
N LEU A 395 -12.65 10.78 -4.51
CA LEU A 395 -11.73 11.08 -3.39
C LEU A 395 -10.79 12.24 -3.75
N GLY A 396 -10.26 12.24 -4.98
CA GLY A 396 -9.43 13.33 -5.51
C GLY A 396 -10.19 14.65 -5.55
N ALA A 397 -11.46 14.64 -5.96
CA ALA A 397 -12.34 15.80 -5.95
C ALA A 397 -12.54 16.37 -4.53
N VAL A 398 -12.84 15.51 -3.55
CA VAL A 398 -12.98 15.94 -2.14
C VAL A 398 -11.66 16.52 -1.61
N TYR A 399 -10.52 15.92 -1.98
CA TYR A 399 -9.20 16.43 -1.61
C TYR A 399 -8.91 17.81 -2.22
N LEU A 400 -9.28 18.07 -3.49
CA LEU A 400 -9.07 19.37 -4.14
C LEU A 400 -9.82 20.52 -3.45
N GLU A 401 -10.95 20.25 -2.80
CA GLU A 401 -11.67 21.29 -2.05
C GLU A 401 -10.91 21.75 -0.79
N ASN A 402 -10.11 20.87 -0.19
CA ASN A 402 -9.24 21.20 0.93
C ASN A 402 -7.96 20.35 0.93
N PRO A 403 -6.95 20.72 0.11
CA PRO A 403 -5.77 19.87 -0.07
C PRO A 403 -4.81 19.89 1.13
N SER A 404 -5.10 20.70 2.15
CA SER A 404 -4.32 20.75 3.40
C SER A 404 -4.77 19.72 4.45
N ASP A 405 -5.95 19.13 4.28
CA ASP A 405 -6.56 18.24 5.27
C ASP A 405 -7.14 16.98 4.61
N LEU A 406 -6.67 15.82 5.08
CA LEU A 406 -7.15 14.52 4.64
C LEU A 406 -8.35 14.01 5.45
N GLY A 407 -8.79 14.73 6.49
CA GLY A 407 -9.83 14.30 7.42
C GLY A 407 -11.19 14.00 6.75
N LYS A 408 -11.61 14.81 5.77
CA LYS A 408 -12.84 14.56 5.00
C LYS A 408 -12.76 13.30 4.15
N VAL A 409 -11.61 13.06 3.51
CA VAL A 409 -11.42 11.85 2.70
C VAL A 409 -11.32 10.62 3.61
N ARG A 410 -10.65 10.76 4.76
CA ARG A 410 -10.58 9.72 5.79
C ARG A 410 -11.97 9.30 6.28
N SER A 411 -12.87 10.24 6.59
CA SER A 411 -14.21 9.89 7.07
C SER A 411 -15.02 9.12 6.02
N ILE A 412 -14.86 9.45 4.73
CA ILE A 412 -15.45 8.71 3.62
C ILE A 412 -14.92 7.26 3.59
N LEU A 413 -13.60 7.08 3.66
CA LEU A 413 -12.98 5.76 3.67
C LEU A 413 -13.33 4.94 4.91
N GLU A 414 -13.43 5.57 6.08
CA GLU A 414 -13.88 4.96 7.33
C GLU A 414 -15.31 4.42 7.24
N CYS A 415 -16.19 5.09 6.48
CA CYS A 415 -17.57 4.65 6.29
C CYS A 415 -17.68 3.54 5.23
N MET A 416 -16.96 3.66 4.11
CA MET A 416 -17.18 2.80 2.94
C MET A 416 -16.18 1.66 2.79
N LEU A 417 -14.89 1.96 2.95
CA LEU A 417 -13.78 1.10 2.57
C LEU A 417 -13.24 0.31 3.76
N PHE A 418 -12.86 0.99 4.84
CA PHE A 418 -12.18 0.39 6.00
C PHE A 418 -12.97 -0.74 6.69
N PRO A 419 -14.31 -0.71 6.82
CA PRO A 419 -15.07 -1.84 7.37
C PRO A 419 -14.90 -3.10 6.53
N ARG A 420 -14.78 -2.96 5.20
CA ARG A 420 -14.56 -4.08 4.29
C ARG A 420 -13.12 -4.55 4.27
N LEU A 421 -12.17 -3.62 4.37
CA LEU A 421 -10.77 -3.98 4.55
C LEU A 421 -10.61 -4.81 5.83
N THR A 422 -11.23 -4.37 6.92
CA THR A 422 -11.25 -5.08 8.21
C THR A 422 -11.83 -6.50 8.05
N GLU A 423 -12.95 -6.65 7.34
CA GLU A 423 -13.53 -7.97 7.08
C GLU A 423 -12.67 -8.83 6.14
N ALA A 424 -12.05 -8.23 5.12
CA ALA A 424 -11.14 -8.93 4.21
C ALA A 424 -9.85 -9.36 4.95
N ILE A 425 -9.38 -8.56 5.90
CA ILE A 425 -8.29 -8.87 6.83
C ILE A 425 -8.70 -10.03 7.75
N ARG A 426 -9.90 -9.96 8.35
CA ARG A 426 -10.48 -11.05 9.17
C ARG A 426 -10.48 -12.38 8.44
N ARG A 427 -10.97 -12.37 7.19
CA ARG A 427 -11.03 -13.54 6.31
C ARG A 427 -9.72 -13.88 5.61
N ARG A 428 -8.61 -13.22 5.97
CA ARG A 428 -7.26 -13.43 5.42
C ARG A 428 -7.20 -13.36 3.88
N GLN A 429 -8.08 -12.56 3.27
CA GLN A 429 -8.22 -12.43 1.82
C GLN A 429 -7.04 -11.72 1.15
N TRP A 430 -6.19 -11.05 1.93
CA TRP A 430 -5.00 -10.37 1.45
C TRP A 430 -3.82 -11.34 1.18
N MET A 431 -3.86 -12.54 1.73
CA MET A 431 -2.80 -13.53 1.56
C MET A 431 -2.93 -14.20 0.19
N ASN A 432 -1.88 -14.11 -0.64
CA ASN A 432 -1.85 -14.84 -1.90
C ASN A 432 -1.61 -16.34 -1.60
N PRO A 433 -2.54 -17.26 -1.98
CA PRO A 433 -2.43 -18.67 -1.65
C PRO A 433 -1.13 -19.32 -2.14
N ARG A 434 -0.64 -18.90 -3.31
CA ARG A 434 0.60 -19.40 -3.90
C ARG A 434 1.84 -18.91 -3.15
N LYS A 435 1.86 -17.65 -2.70
CA LYS A 435 2.96 -17.12 -1.88
C LYS A 435 3.01 -17.84 -0.53
N VAL A 436 1.85 -18.02 0.12
CA VAL A 436 1.76 -18.75 1.39
C VAL A 436 2.21 -20.20 1.24
N PHE A 437 1.75 -20.88 0.19
CA PHE A 437 2.16 -22.26 -0.08
C PHE A 437 3.67 -22.37 -0.33
N THR A 438 4.24 -21.48 -1.14
CA THR A 438 5.69 -21.43 -1.39
C THR A 438 6.48 -21.19 -0.10
N HIS A 439 5.97 -20.33 0.79
CA HIS A 439 6.59 -20.08 2.10
C HIS A 439 6.66 -21.36 2.95
N TYR A 440 5.53 -22.07 3.11
CA TYR A 440 5.49 -23.34 3.85
C TYR A 440 6.41 -24.41 3.24
N VAL A 441 6.44 -24.53 1.91
CA VAL A 441 7.35 -25.46 1.22
C VAL A 441 8.80 -25.11 1.51
N THR A 442 9.16 -23.82 1.50
CA THR A 442 10.52 -23.36 1.78
C THR A 442 10.92 -23.66 3.23
N GLN A 443 10.02 -23.41 4.17
CA GLN A 443 10.23 -23.73 5.60
C GLN A 443 10.35 -25.23 5.83
N TRP A 444 9.52 -26.03 5.17
CA TRP A 444 9.58 -27.49 5.25
C TRP A 444 10.88 -28.04 4.65
N SER A 445 11.36 -27.44 3.56
CA SER A 445 12.66 -27.77 2.96
C SER A 445 13.82 -27.47 3.89
N ARG A 446 13.79 -26.30 4.58
CA ARG A 446 14.80 -25.94 5.61
C ARG A 446 14.76 -26.88 6.80
N SER A 447 13.58 -27.20 7.32
CA SER A 447 13.42 -28.08 8.50
C SER A 447 13.81 -29.53 8.19
N SER A 448 13.58 -30.00 6.97
CA SER A 448 13.84 -31.38 6.57
C SER A 448 15.23 -31.59 5.94
N MET A 449 16.00 -30.52 5.73
CA MET A 449 17.25 -30.50 4.93
C MET A 449 17.11 -31.17 3.55
N ARG A 450 15.89 -31.25 3.01
CA ARG A 450 15.60 -31.86 1.70
C ARG A 450 15.05 -30.80 0.78
N GLN A 451 15.52 -30.76 -0.45
CA GLN A 451 15.00 -29.85 -1.46
C GLN A 451 13.61 -30.35 -1.89
N ILE A 452 12.57 -29.60 -1.53
CA ILE A 452 11.19 -29.90 -1.93
C ILE A 452 10.91 -29.16 -3.23
N THR A 453 10.56 -29.89 -4.29
CA THR A 453 10.27 -29.29 -5.60
C THR A 453 8.76 -29.16 -5.80
N CYS A 454 8.32 -27.98 -6.24
CA CYS A 454 6.93 -27.71 -6.58
C CYS A 454 6.79 -27.44 -8.08
N GLN A 455 5.87 -28.13 -8.75
CA GLN A 455 5.61 -27.98 -10.18
C GLN A 455 4.10 -27.85 -10.43
N PHE A 456 3.74 -26.87 -11.26
CA PHE A 456 2.38 -26.73 -11.79
C PHE A 456 2.33 -27.34 -13.18
N LYS A 457 1.33 -28.18 -13.46
CA LYS A 457 1.09 -28.71 -14.81
C LYS A 457 -0.33 -28.39 -15.25
N ASN A 458 -0.46 -27.93 -16.48
CA ASN A 458 -1.74 -27.74 -17.12
C ASN A 458 -2.36 -29.11 -17.41
N ILE A 459 -3.59 -29.30 -16.98
CA ILE A 459 -4.38 -30.52 -17.21
C ILE A 459 -5.59 -30.17 -18.08
N LYS A 460 -6.11 -31.15 -18.81
CA LYS A 460 -7.39 -30.98 -19.52
C LYS A 460 -8.48 -30.74 -18.49
N VAL A 461 -9.41 -29.82 -18.77
CA VAL A 461 -10.56 -29.52 -17.90
C VAL A 461 -11.32 -30.83 -17.67
N PRO A 462 -11.42 -31.32 -16.42
CA PRO A 462 -12.14 -32.55 -16.16
C PRO A 462 -13.65 -32.30 -16.36
N ASP A 463 -14.34 -33.26 -16.98
CA ASP A 463 -15.80 -33.27 -17.01
C ASP A 463 -16.36 -33.20 -15.56
N PRO A 464 -17.48 -32.51 -15.32
CA PRO A 464 -17.98 -32.19 -13.98
C PRO A 464 -18.32 -33.41 -13.09
N ALA A 465 -18.30 -34.62 -13.64
CA ALA A 465 -18.68 -35.86 -12.95
C ALA A 465 -17.58 -36.49 -12.07
N ASN A 466 -16.32 -36.03 -12.12
CA ASN A 466 -15.22 -36.72 -11.42
C ASN A 466 -14.43 -35.79 -10.50
N THR A 467 -15.09 -35.33 -9.42
CA THR A 467 -14.55 -34.40 -8.40
C THR A 467 -14.17 -35.06 -7.06
N SER A 468 -14.13 -36.38 -6.97
CA SER A 468 -13.62 -37.10 -5.80
C SER A 468 -12.24 -37.71 -6.07
N GLY A 469 -11.34 -37.61 -5.09
CA GLY A 469 -9.90 -37.83 -5.25
C GLY A 469 -9.46 -39.28 -5.43
N ILE A 470 -8.17 -39.44 -5.70
CA ILE A 470 -7.28 -40.51 -5.22
C ILE A 470 -5.83 -40.09 -5.58
N LEU A 471 -4.92 -40.29 -4.63
CA LEU A 471 -3.47 -40.19 -4.81
C LEU A 471 -3.03 -41.29 -5.80
N VAL A 472 -2.49 -40.90 -6.95
CA VAL A 472 -1.92 -41.85 -7.92
C VAL A 472 -0.39 -41.62 -7.98
N PRO A 473 0.43 -42.63 -7.69
CA PRO A 473 1.87 -42.53 -7.89
C PRO A 473 2.21 -42.55 -9.38
N LYS A 474 3.29 -41.85 -9.73
CA LYS A 474 3.76 -41.65 -11.11
C LYS A 474 4.18 -43.00 -11.72
N THR A 475 3.41 -43.53 -12.67
CA THR A 475 3.88 -44.59 -13.58
C THR A 475 4.51 -43.94 -14.80
N ASN A 476 5.80 -44.19 -15.02
CA ASN A 476 6.43 -43.95 -16.32
C ASN A 476 5.81 -44.95 -17.30
N GLY A 477 5.17 -44.47 -18.36
CA GLY A 477 4.53 -45.31 -19.36
C GLY A 477 4.21 -44.52 -20.62
N ASP A 478 4.68 -45.06 -21.72
CA ASP A 478 4.80 -44.48 -23.05
C ASP A 478 3.49 -43.97 -23.68
N GLY A 479 3.67 -43.08 -24.65
CA GLY A 479 2.60 -42.59 -25.49
C GLY A 479 1.93 -43.72 -26.27
N SER A 480 0.61 -43.71 -26.27
CA SER A 480 -0.17 -44.39 -27.30
C SER A 480 -1.40 -43.56 -27.66
N ASP A 481 -1.49 -43.23 -28.95
CA ASP A 481 -2.62 -42.66 -29.64
C ASP A 481 -3.94 -43.35 -29.31
N ALA A 482 -5.00 -42.55 -29.13
CA ALA A 482 -6.38 -43.02 -29.27
C ALA A 482 -7.20 -41.97 -30.01
N THR A 483 -7.81 -42.41 -31.11
CA THR A 483 -8.50 -41.63 -32.12
C THR A 483 -9.99 -41.41 -31.82
N LYS A 484 -10.48 -40.25 -32.29
CA LYS A 484 -11.84 -39.87 -32.77
C LYS A 484 -13.02 -39.68 -31.78
N GLY A 485 -13.69 -38.54 -32.00
CA GLY A 485 -15.10 -38.29 -31.64
C GLY A 485 -15.52 -36.84 -31.93
N LYS A 486 -16.00 -36.53 -33.16
CA LYS A 486 -16.59 -35.23 -33.52
C LYS A 486 -17.95 -35.07 -32.83
N GLY A 487 -18.06 -34.11 -31.92
CA GLY A 487 -19.33 -33.64 -31.36
C GLY A 487 -19.31 -32.13 -31.20
N LYS A 488 -20.16 -31.42 -31.94
CA LYS A 488 -20.41 -29.97 -31.80
C LYS A 488 -20.75 -29.65 -30.33
N LYS A 489 -19.92 -28.83 -29.66
CA LYS A 489 -20.27 -28.16 -28.40
C LYS A 489 -20.03 -26.67 -28.55
N THR A 490 -21.05 -25.90 -28.21
CA THR A 490 -21.06 -24.44 -28.02
C THR A 490 -19.88 -23.97 -27.17
N PRO A 491 -19.35 -22.76 -27.39
CA PRO A 491 -18.15 -22.29 -26.70
C PRO A 491 -18.46 -22.05 -25.22
N VAL A 492 -18.12 -23.03 -24.39
CA VAL A 492 -18.05 -22.86 -22.93
C VAL A 492 -16.74 -22.13 -22.67
N GLN A 493 -16.83 -20.95 -22.06
CA GLN A 493 -15.72 -20.07 -21.66
C GLN A 493 -14.46 -20.85 -21.28
N ASP A 494 -13.33 -20.49 -21.87
CA ASP A 494 -12.02 -21.13 -21.71
C ASP A 494 -11.60 -21.19 -20.23
N ALA A 495 -11.97 -22.27 -19.56
CA ALA A 495 -11.56 -22.55 -18.20
C ALA A 495 -10.21 -23.26 -18.22
N HIS A 496 -9.22 -22.75 -17.48
CA HIS A 496 -7.91 -23.39 -17.36
C HIS A 496 -7.89 -24.29 -16.13
N ALA A 497 -7.42 -25.53 -16.28
CA ALA A 497 -7.25 -26.47 -15.18
C ALA A 497 -5.77 -26.75 -14.90
N VAL A 498 -5.39 -26.70 -13.62
CA VAL A 498 -4.00 -26.85 -13.18
C VAL A 498 -3.92 -27.90 -12.06
N ALA A 499 -2.92 -28.76 -12.14
CA ALA A 499 -2.54 -29.69 -11.08
C ALA A 499 -1.24 -29.23 -10.41
N LEU A 500 -1.21 -29.27 -9.08
CA LEU A 500 -0.06 -28.97 -8.24
C LEU A 500 0.62 -30.26 -7.82
N TYR A 501 1.92 -30.35 -8.10
CA TYR A 501 2.78 -31.46 -7.71
C TYR A 501 3.83 -31.01 -6.69
N VAL A 502 4.00 -31.78 -5.62
CA VAL A 502 5.07 -31.62 -4.63
C VAL A 502 5.89 -32.90 -4.63
N ASN A 503 7.20 -32.82 -4.89
CA ASN A 503 8.08 -33.98 -5.00
C ASN A 503 7.53 -35.08 -5.93
N ASN A 504 6.99 -34.68 -7.08
CA ASN A 504 6.33 -35.54 -8.07
C ASN A 504 5.00 -36.19 -7.65
N PHE A 505 4.48 -35.92 -6.44
CA PHE A 505 3.16 -36.36 -6.02
C PHE A 505 2.12 -35.29 -6.29
N GLN A 506 0.99 -35.66 -6.88
CA GLN A 506 -0.12 -34.74 -7.11
C GLN A 506 -0.81 -34.45 -5.78
N VAL A 507 -0.78 -33.19 -5.35
CA VAL A 507 -1.36 -32.75 -4.07
C VAL A 507 -2.76 -32.15 -4.27
N ALA A 508 -2.94 -31.35 -5.33
CA ALA A 508 -4.21 -30.68 -5.59
C ALA A 508 -4.45 -30.45 -7.08
N ARG A 509 -5.72 -30.28 -7.45
CA ARG A 509 -6.15 -29.81 -8.78
C ARG A 509 -7.20 -28.73 -8.62
N ALA A 510 -7.19 -27.72 -9.48
CA ALA A 510 -8.20 -26.68 -9.52
C ALA A 510 -8.41 -26.12 -10.92
N VAL A 511 -9.53 -25.42 -11.09
CA VAL A 511 -9.95 -24.79 -12.34
C VAL A 511 -10.11 -23.30 -12.06
N GLY A 512 -9.71 -22.45 -13.01
CA GLY A 512 -9.83 -21.00 -12.90
C GLY A 512 -10.06 -20.34 -14.26
N ARG A 513 -10.52 -19.08 -14.25
CA ARG A 513 -10.70 -18.27 -15.46
C ARG A 513 -9.38 -17.95 -16.15
N THR A 514 -8.28 -17.92 -15.40
CA THR A 514 -6.92 -17.75 -15.91
C THR A 514 -6.02 -18.84 -15.32
N ILE A 515 -4.87 -19.10 -15.95
CA ILE A 515 -3.88 -20.06 -15.43
C ILE A 515 -3.42 -19.67 -14.03
N SER A 516 -3.20 -18.37 -13.77
CA SER A 516 -2.81 -17.86 -12.45
C SER A 516 -3.91 -18.12 -11.40
N ALA A 517 -5.17 -17.84 -11.72
CA ALA A 517 -6.29 -18.12 -10.82
C ALA A 517 -6.46 -19.62 -10.54
N ALA A 518 -6.21 -20.48 -11.54
CA ALA A 518 -6.22 -21.93 -11.37
C ALA A 518 -5.07 -22.42 -10.47
N GLN A 519 -3.88 -21.82 -10.57
CA GLN A 519 -2.74 -22.09 -9.68
C GLN A 519 -3.05 -21.68 -8.23
N ASP A 520 -3.60 -20.48 -8.02
CA ASP A 520 -3.97 -20.00 -6.69
C ASP A 520 -5.04 -20.88 -6.03
N ALA A 521 -6.05 -21.30 -6.80
CA ALA A 521 -7.07 -22.22 -6.33
C ALA A 521 -6.51 -23.62 -5.98
N ALA A 522 -5.53 -24.11 -6.74
CA ALA A 522 -4.85 -25.38 -6.44
C ALA A 522 -4.02 -25.28 -5.15
N CYS A 523 -3.29 -24.18 -4.96
CA CYS A 523 -2.56 -23.89 -3.72
C CYS A 523 -3.50 -23.76 -2.51
N LYS A 524 -4.64 -23.08 -2.66
CA LYS A 524 -5.66 -22.98 -1.60
C LYS A 524 -6.18 -24.36 -1.18
N ARG A 525 -6.48 -25.23 -2.16
CA ARG A 525 -6.89 -26.62 -1.88
C ARG A 525 -5.80 -27.42 -1.17
N ALA A 526 -4.55 -27.28 -1.60
CA ALA A 526 -3.42 -27.95 -0.95
C ALA A 526 -3.25 -27.49 0.50
N LEU A 527 -3.31 -26.18 0.77
CA LEU A 527 -3.19 -25.64 2.12
C LEU A 527 -4.31 -26.14 3.05
N MET A 528 -5.55 -26.24 2.55
CA MET A 528 -6.65 -26.84 3.32
C MET A 528 -6.39 -28.31 3.69
N LEU A 529 -5.78 -29.11 2.81
CA LEU A 529 -5.41 -30.50 3.11
C LEU A 529 -4.36 -30.60 4.22
N TYR A 530 -3.48 -29.60 4.35
CA TYR A 530 -2.48 -29.50 5.42
C TYR A 530 -3.00 -28.79 6.68
N GLY A 531 -4.31 -28.54 6.79
CA GLY A 531 -4.92 -27.90 7.97
C GLY A 531 -4.76 -26.38 8.05
N VAL A 532 -4.16 -25.75 7.04
CA VAL A 532 -4.01 -24.28 6.97
C VAL A 532 -5.23 -23.68 6.28
N ARG A 533 -6.12 -23.07 7.07
CA ARG A 533 -7.27 -22.32 6.54
C ARG A 533 -6.85 -20.90 6.14
N LEU A 534 -6.83 -20.66 4.83
CA LEU A 534 -6.54 -19.33 4.26
C LEU A 534 -7.75 -18.40 4.24
N HIS A 535 -8.97 -18.93 4.28
CA HIS A 535 -10.19 -18.14 4.33
C HIS A 535 -11.15 -18.84 5.27
N GLU A 536 -11.77 -18.06 6.15
CA GLU A 536 -13.01 -18.45 6.80
C GLU A 536 -14.13 -18.02 5.85
N ASP A 537 -14.80 -18.99 5.23
CA ASP A 537 -15.96 -18.74 4.38
C ASP A 537 -17.20 -18.46 5.24
#